data_AF-A0A2E3YFB6-F1
#
_entry.id   AF-A0A2E3YFB6-F1
#
_cell.length_a   1.000
_cell.length_b   1.000
_cell.length_c   1.000
_cell.angle_alpha   90.00
_cell.angle_beta   90.00
_cell.angle_gamma   90.00
#
_symmetry.space_group_name_H-M   'P 1'
#
loop_
_entity.id
_entity.type
_entity.pdbx_description
1 polymer ?
#
loop_
_entity_poly.entity_id
_entity_poly.type
_entity_poly.pdbx_seq_one_letter_code
_entity_poly.pdbx_strand_id
1 'polypeptide(L)'
;MDHPWVAFWGARIVTAFSDDHIGAAVSSGQFNDAAADSHLVRFLIERRDRVGQHWFNRLNSLDRFRVEGGALRFDDLAVAGGYRGDISEYDVRVLEPSGQSVTIERYRQRVIVLHTIATTPSKVLSQMIVDVRPLMAGRQVAPVRLYLHRLDADWQLVGLRRL
;
A
#
# COMPACT_ATOMS: atom_id res chain seq x y z
N MET A 1 21.04 3.29 -3.71
CA MET A 1 20.50 2.22 -2.82
C MET A 1 19.22 1.73 -3.49
N ASP A 2 19.34 0.78 -4.41
CA ASP A 2 18.54 0.81 -5.66
C ASP A 2 17.41 -0.22 -5.75
N HIS A 3 16.68 -0.47 -4.65
CA HIS A 3 15.43 -1.24 -4.72
C HIS A 3 14.35 -0.65 -3.79
N PRO A 4 13.57 0.34 -4.25
CA PRO A 4 12.47 0.94 -3.48
C PRO A 4 11.48 -0.08 -2.90
N TRP A 5 11.27 -1.20 -3.59
CA TRP A 5 10.40 -2.27 -3.12
C TRP A 5 10.95 -3.02 -1.90
N VAL A 6 12.27 -3.14 -1.75
CA VAL A 6 12.91 -3.74 -0.56
C VAL A 6 12.70 -2.85 0.65
N ALA A 7 12.86 -1.53 0.47
CA ALA A 7 12.60 -0.56 1.53
C ALA A 7 11.12 -0.57 1.96
N PHE A 8 10.19 -0.62 1.00
CA PHE A 8 8.76 -0.80 1.29
C PHE A 8 8.51 -2.11 2.06
N TRP A 9 9.06 -3.23 1.59
CA TRP A 9 8.87 -4.54 2.21
C TRP A 9 9.36 -4.55 3.66
N GLY A 10 10.55 -3.99 3.92
CA GLY A 10 11.10 -3.89 5.27
C GLY A 10 10.27 -2.98 6.17
N ALA A 11 9.86 -1.81 5.68
CA ALA A 11 9.00 -0.90 6.42
C ALA A 11 7.67 -1.58 6.78
N ARG A 12 7.02 -2.24 5.82
CA ARG A 12 5.76 -2.97 6.01
C ARG A 12 5.87 -4.03 7.09
N ILE A 13 6.96 -4.79 7.14
CA ILE A 13 7.16 -5.82 8.17
C ILE A 13 7.35 -5.18 9.53
N VAL A 14 8.24 -4.20 9.64
CA VAL A 14 8.54 -3.53 10.92
C VAL A 14 7.28 -2.87 11.49
N THR A 15 6.52 -2.15 10.67
CA THR A 15 5.31 -1.45 11.14
C THR A 15 4.11 -2.37 11.37
N ALA A 16 4.21 -3.67 11.07
CA ALA A 16 3.15 -4.64 11.39
C ALA A 16 3.19 -5.11 12.86
N PHE A 17 4.27 -4.84 13.59
CA PHE A 17 4.36 -5.14 15.02
C PHE A 17 3.61 -4.10 15.85
N SER A 18 2.61 -4.51 16.61
CA SER A 18 1.94 -3.67 17.61
C SER A 18 2.85 -3.44 18.83
N ASP A 19 2.47 -2.50 19.69
CA ASP A 19 3.15 -2.26 20.97
C ASP A 19 3.13 -3.53 21.83
N ASP A 20 2.02 -4.27 21.84
CA ASP A 20 1.90 -5.56 22.52
C ASP A 20 2.84 -6.63 21.96
N HIS A 21 2.98 -6.71 20.62
CA HIS A 21 3.94 -7.63 20.01
C HIS A 21 5.38 -7.29 20.43
N ILE A 22 5.72 -6.00 20.46
CA ILE A 22 7.05 -5.54 20.88
C ILE A 22 7.27 -5.84 22.37
N GLY A 23 6.29 -5.55 23.23
CA GLY A 23 6.33 -5.84 24.66
C GLY A 23 6.52 -7.32 24.95
N ALA A 24 5.74 -8.18 24.30
CA ALA A 24 5.85 -9.63 24.43
C ALA A 24 7.21 -10.15 23.96
N ALA A 25 7.73 -9.64 22.84
CA ALA A 25 9.04 -10.02 22.33
C ALA A 25 10.17 -9.63 23.29
N VAL A 26 10.14 -8.41 23.86
CA VAL A 26 11.15 -7.98 24.84
C VAL A 26 11.06 -8.79 26.12
N SER A 27 9.85 -9.03 26.65
CA SER A 27 9.63 -9.83 27.87
C SER A 27 10.18 -11.24 27.75
N SER A 28 10.16 -11.85 26.55
CA SER A 28 10.76 -13.17 26.31
C SER A 28 12.28 -13.21 26.50
N GLY A 29 12.95 -12.05 26.47
CA GLY A 29 14.38 -11.90 26.73
C GLY A 29 14.78 -12.05 28.19
N GLN A 30 13.82 -12.03 29.13
CA GLN A 30 14.01 -12.27 30.57
C GLN A 30 15.19 -11.47 31.16
N PHE A 31 15.23 -10.15 30.90
CA PHE A 31 16.27 -9.31 31.48
C PHE A 31 16.11 -9.22 33.00
N ASN A 32 17.23 -9.20 33.72
CA ASN A 32 17.22 -9.12 35.19
C ASN A 32 16.79 -7.74 35.72
N ASP A 33 16.82 -6.71 34.87
CA ASP A 33 16.47 -5.33 35.21
C ASP A 33 15.20 -4.91 34.46
N ALA A 34 14.11 -4.69 35.19
CA ALA A 34 12.83 -4.23 34.64
C ALA A 34 12.92 -2.85 33.97
N ALA A 35 13.90 -2.01 34.36
CA ALA A 35 14.15 -0.74 33.71
C ALA A 35 14.74 -0.93 32.30
N ALA A 36 15.55 -1.98 32.09
CA ALA A 36 16.09 -2.33 30.78
C ALA A 36 14.97 -2.79 29.82
N ASP A 37 14.04 -3.62 30.29
CA ASP A 37 12.86 -4.04 29.52
C ASP A 37 12.05 -2.83 29.06
N SER A 38 11.69 -1.97 30.02
CA SER A 38 10.87 -0.78 29.76
C SER A 38 11.56 0.17 28.78
N HIS A 39 12.88 0.31 28.90
CA HIS A 39 13.68 1.13 27.98
C HIS A 39 13.70 0.54 26.57
N LEU A 40 13.94 -0.76 26.44
CA LEU A 40 14.03 -1.44 25.15
C LEU A 40 12.68 -1.44 24.41
N VAL A 41 11.57 -1.70 25.11
CA VAL A 41 10.22 -1.61 24.53
C VAL A 41 9.99 -0.22 23.94
N ARG A 42 10.23 0.84 24.72
CA ARG A 42 10.07 2.21 24.25
C ARG A 42 10.96 2.51 23.05
N PHE A 43 12.24 2.13 23.10
CA PHE A 43 13.17 2.34 22.01
C PHE A 43 12.73 1.64 20.71
N LEU A 44 12.23 0.40 20.80
CA LEU A 44 11.77 -0.36 19.64
C LEU A 44 10.49 0.22 19.05
N ILE A 45 9.55 0.67 19.88
CA ILE A 45 8.34 1.40 19.45
C ILE A 45 8.75 2.67 18.70
N GLU A 46 9.59 3.51 19.30
CA GLU A 46 10.08 4.74 18.66
C GLU A 46 10.78 4.46 17.33
N ARG A 47 11.57 3.37 17.27
CA ARG A 47 12.25 2.96 16.04
C ARG A 47 11.28 2.51 14.97
N ARG A 48 10.28 1.68 15.31
CA ARG A 48 9.22 1.26 14.40
C ARG A 48 8.52 2.47 13.80
N ASP A 49 8.15 3.43 14.64
CA ASP A 49 7.41 4.60 14.22
C ASP A 49 8.26 5.51 13.33
N ARG A 50 9.56 5.67 13.64
CA ARG A 50 10.51 6.36 12.77
C ARG A 50 10.69 5.68 11.42
N VAL A 51 10.71 4.34 11.37
CA VAL A 51 10.78 3.57 10.12
C VAL A 51 9.53 3.83 9.27
N GLY A 52 8.33 3.73 9.86
CA GLY A 52 7.07 4.04 9.18
C GLY A 52 7.02 5.48 8.66
N GLN A 53 7.29 6.44 9.55
CA GLN A 53 7.32 7.87 9.22
C GLN A 53 8.32 8.19 8.11
N HIS A 54 9.47 7.53 8.10
CA HIS A 54 10.50 7.76 7.09
C HIS A 54 10.09 7.18 5.74
N TRP A 55 9.78 5.89 5.67
CA TRP A 55 9.63 5.20 4.39
C TRP A 55 8.26 5.42 3.75
N PHE A 56 7.17 5.42 4.52
CA PHE A 56 5.84 5.63 3.97
C PHE A 56 5.59 7.07 3.51
N ASN A 57 6.44 8.03 3.92
CA ASN A 57 6.45 9.39 3.35
C ASN A 57 7.43 9.58 2.18
N ARG A 58 8.04 8.50 1.70
CA ARG A 58 8.97 8.53 0.56
C ARG A 58 8.57 7.57 -0.56
N LEU A 59 7.82 6.52 -0.22
CA LEU A 59 7.43 5.43 -1.11
C LEU A 59 5.91 5.38 -1.28
N ASN A 60 5.46 4.58 -2.24
CA ASN A 60 4.05 4.23 -2.37
C ASN A 60 3.66 3.26 -1.24
N SER A 61 2.89 3.76 -0.27
CA SER A 61 2.47 3.07 0.96
C SER A 61 1.28 2.13 0.78
N LEU A 62 0.74 2.01 -0.44
CA LEU A 62 -0.45 1.21 -0.69
C LEU A 62 -0.12 -0.28 -0.66
N ASP A 63 -0.98 -1.07 -0.03
CA ASP A 63 -0.83 -2.53 0.11
C ASP A 63 -2.18 -3.25 0.22
N ARG A 64 -2.15 -4.59 0.37
CA ARG A 64 -3.36 -5.41 0.61
C ARG A 64 -4.46 -5.18 -0.45
N PHE A 65 -4.02 -5.06 -1.70
CA PHE A 65 -4.90 -4.92 -2.86
C PHE A 65 -5.76 -6.17 -3.02
N ARG A 66 -7.05 -5.96 -3.28
CA ARG A 66 -8.06 -7.01 -3.46
C ARG A 66 -9.21 -6.52 -4.30
N VAL A 67 -9.89 -7.43 -5.00
CA VAL A 67 -11.14 -7.13 -5.70
C VAL A 67 -12.27 -7.78 -4.94
N GLU A 68 -13.24 -6.97 -4.51
CA GLU A 68 -14.39 -7.41 -3.71
C GLU A 68 -15.62 -6.63 -4.17
N GLY A 69 -16.69 -7.33 -4.56
CA GLY A 69 -17.96 -6.72 -4.97
C GLY A 69 -17.82 -5.77 -6.16
N GLY A 70 -17.04 -6.15 -7.18
CA GLY A 70 -16.80 -5.32 -8.36
C GLY A 70 -15.94 -4.06 -8.12
N ALA A 71 -15.29 -3.94 -6.96
CA ALA A 71 -14.43 -2.82 -6.62
C ALA A 71 -13.02 -3.27 -6.24
N LEU A 72 -12.02 -2.51 -6.68
CA LEU A 72 -10.65 -2.62 -6.22
C LEU A 72 -10.52 -1.89 -4.87
N ARG A 73 -10.08 -2.62 -3.84
CA ARG A 73 -9.81 -2.09 -2.50
C ARG A 73 -8.34 -2.26 -2.16
N PHE A 74 -7.84 -1.39 -1.31
CA PHE A 74 -6.46 -1.43 -0.81
C PHE A 74 -6.35 -0.70 0.51
N ASP A 75 -5.24 -0.91 1.21
CA ASP A 75 -4.91 -0.25 2.46
C ASP A 75 -3.79 0.76 2.20
N ASP A 76 -3.90 1.97 2.76
CA ASP A 76 -2.81 2.93 2.78
C ASP A 76 -2.10 2.83 4.13
N LEU A 77 -0.93 2.19 4.14
CA LEU A 77 -0.17 1.95 5.37
C LEU A 77 0.35 3.25 6.01
N ALA A 78 0.50 4.33 5.24
CA ALA A 78 0.87 5.64 5.78
C ALA A 78 -0.26 6.22 6.62
N VAL A 79 -1.49 6.13 6.11
CA VAL A 79 -2.69 6.63 6.78
C VAL A 79 -3.07 5.74 7.96
N ALA A 80 -3.11 4.42 7.74
CA ALA A 80 -3.48 3.45 8.77
C ALA A 80 -2.54 3.49 10.00
N GLY A 81 -1.25 3.77 9.78
CA GLY A 81 -0.28 3.93 10.85
C GLY A 81 -0.12 5.35 11.40
N GLY A 82 -0.95 6.32 10.97
CA GLY A 82 -0.86 7.71 11.43
C GLY A 82 0.40 8.47 10.97
N TYR A 83 1.16 7.92 10.01
CA TYR A 83 2.38 8.53 9.46
C TYR A 83 2.09 9.66 8.46
N ARG A 84 0.85 9.70 7.99
CA ARG A 84 0.25 10.73 7.13
C ARG A 84 -1.18 10.95 7.59
N GLY A 85 -1.70 12.17 7.43
CA GLY A 85 -3.06 12.51 7.82
C GLY A 85 -4.14 11.61 7.21
N ASP A 86 -5.34 11.68 7.77
CA ASP A 86 -6.43 10.70 7.57
C ASP A 86 -6.95 10.59 6.13
N ILE A 87 -6.65 11.58 5.30
CA ILE A 87 -7.09 11.68 3.91
C ILE A 87 -5.86 11.66 2.99
N SER A 88 -5.85 10.71 2.05
CA SER A 88 -4.95 10.73 0.90
C SER A 88 -5.76 10.73 -0.39
N GLU A 89 -5.26 11.45 -1.38
CA GLU A 89 -5.73 11.33 -2.76
C GLU A 89 -4.91 10.27 -3.49
N TYR A 90 -5.53 9.57 -4.43
CA TYR A 90 -4.91 8.52 -5.23
C TYR A 90 -5.10 8.85 -6.70
N ASP A 91 -4.01 8.75 -7.46
CA ASP A 91 -4.03 8.77 -8.91
C ASP A 91 -4.15 7.33 -9.39
N VAL A 92 -5.19 7.07 -10.19
CA VAL A 92 -5.54 5.76 -10.73
C VAL A 92 -5.50 5.86 -12.24
N ARG A 93 -4.67 5.03 -12.85
CA ARG A 93 -4.53 4.97 -14.29
C ARG A 93 -4.88 3.58 -14.80
N VAL A 94 -5.81 3.51 -15.74
CA VAL A 94 -6.13 2.28 -16.45
C VAL A 94 -5.38 2.24 -17.76
N LEU A 95 -4.75 1.10 -18.01
CA LEU A 95 -3.95 0.81 -19.18
C LEU A 95 -4.53 -0.44 -19.85
N GLU A 96 -4.53 -0.44 -21.19
CA GLU A 96 -4.71 -1.67 -21.95
C GLU A 96 -3.53 -2.63 -21.72
N PRO A 97 -3.67 -3.92 -22.05
CA PRO A 97 -2.53 -4.86 -22.07
C PRO A 97 -1.36 -4.38 -22.95
N SER A 98 -1.64 -3.56 -23.96
CA SER A 98 -0.62 -2.89 -24.80
C SER A 98 0.24 -1.87 -24.04
N GLY A 99 -0.19 -1.45 -22.84
CA GLY A 99 0.42 -0.37 -22.07
C GLY A 99 -0.08 1.03 -22.44
N GLN A 100 -1.01 1.15 -23.39
CA GLN A 100 -1.63 2.44 -23.71
C GLN A 100 -2.56 2.88 -22.57
N SER A 101 -2.43 4.14 -22.13
CA SER A 101 -3.32 4.71 -21.10
C SER A 101 -4.68 5.01 -21.71
N VAL A 102 -5.73 4.54 -21.04
CA VAL A 102 -7.12 4.73 -21.46
C VAL A 102 -7.80 5.78 -20.59
N THR A 103 -7.57 5.72 -19.27
CA THR A 103 -8.26 6.57 -18.30
C THR A 103 -7.30 6.96 -17.18
N ILE A 104 -7.39 8.22 -16.72
CA ILE A 104 -6.68 8.72 -15.53
C ILE A 104 -7.70 9.44 -14.66
N GLU A 105 -7.84 8.99 -13.42
CA GLU A 105 -8.82 9.51 -12.47
C GLU A 105 -8.20 9.70 -11.07
N ARG A 106 -8.77 10.62 -10.29
CA ARG A 106 -8.34 10.89 -8.92
C ARG A 106 -9.42 10.48 -7.93
N TYR A 107 -9.00 9.77 -6.89
CA TYR A 107 -9.88 9.23 -5.85
C TYR A 107 -9.45 9.71 -4.47
N ARG A 108 -10.40 10.04 -3.60
CA ARG A 108 -10.15 10.28 -2.15
C ARG A 108 -10.46 9.06 -1.28
N GLN A 109 -11.06 8.03 -1.88
CA GLN A 109 -11.45 6.80 -1.22
C GLN A 109 -10.50 5.66 -1.60
N ARG A 110 -10.33 4.71 -0.68
CA ARG A 110 -9.51 3.50 -0.85
C ARG A 110 -10.27 2.37 -1.56
N VAL A 111 -11.34 2.73 -2.26
CA VAL A 111 -12.26 1.85 -2.97
C VAL A 111 -12.48 2.46 -4.34
N ILE A 112 -12.16 1.71 -5.37
CA ILE A 112 -12.29 2.13 -6.75
C ILE A 112 -13.25 1.17 -7.42
N VAL A 113 -14.39 1.67 -7.88
CA VAL A 113 -15.40 0.84 -8.53
C VAL A 113 -14.89 0.45 -9.92
N LEU A 114 -14.70 -0.85 -10.18
CA LEU A 114 -14.00 -1.27 -11.39
C LEU A 114 -14.82 -1.02 -12.65
N HIS A 115 -16.15 -1.14 -12.59
CA HIS A 115 -16.98 -0.89 -13.76
C HIS A 115 -16.93 0.57 -14.24
N THR A 116 -16.56 1.55 -13.40
CA THR A 116 -16.43 2.96 -13.82
C THR A 116 -15.16 3.21 -14.61
N ILE A 117 -14.15 2.35 -14.43
CA ILE A 117 -12.84 2.48 -15.08
C ILE A 117 -12.57 1.37 -16.11
N ALA A 118 -13.42 0.33 -16.15
CA ALA A 118 -13.29 -0.86 -17.01
C ALA A 118 -13.78 -0.67 -18.45
N THR A 119 -14.32 0.50 -18.79
CA THR A 119 -14.90 0.75 -20.11
C THR A 119 -13.92 1.51 -20.99
N THR A 120 -13.37 0.85 -22.01
CA THR A 120 -12.87 1.55 -23.21
C THR A 120 -14.06 1.77 -24.15
N PRO A 121 -14.05 2.82 -24.99
CA PRO A 121 -15.13 3.06 -25.95
C PRO A 121 -15.34 1.94 -26.98
N SER A 122 -14.39 1.00 -27.16
CA SER A 122 -14.36 0.11 -28.32
C SER A 122 -14.36 -1.40 -28.02
N LYS A 123 -14.01 -1.87 -26.80
CA LYS A 123 -13.96 -3.32 -26.49
C LYS A 123 -14.20 -3.61 -25.01
N VAL A 124 -14.92 -4.69 -24.73
CA VAL A 124 -14.89 -5.32 -23.40
C VAL A 124 -13.49 -5.91 -23.19
N LEU A 125 -12.72 -5.34 -22.27
CA LEU A 125 -11.41 -5.86 -21.91
C LEU A 125 -11.57 -7.19 -21.16
N SER A 126 -10.87 -8.23 -21.62
CA SER A 126 -10.67 -9.47 -20.85
C SER A 126 -9.53 -9.33 -19.83
N GLN A 127 -8.66 -8.34 -20.02
CA GLN A 127 -7.52 -8.02 -19.17
C GLN A 127 -7.32 -6.52 -19.12
N MET A 128 -6.99 -5.99 -17.96
CA MET A 128 -6.57 -4.60 -17.80
C MET A 128 -5.41 -4.48 -16.84
N ILE A 129 -4.66 -3.40 -16.98
CA ILE A 129 -3.60 -3.02 -16.04
C ILE A 129 -4.07 -1.76 -15.31
N VAL A 130 -3.94 -1.74 -13.99
CA VAL A 130 -4.31 -0.59 -13.16
C VAL A 130 -3.09 -0.14 -12.37
N ASP A 131 -2.61 1.06 -12.66
CA ASP A 131 -1.55 1.71 -11.88
C ASP A 131 -2.20 2.59 -10.80
N VAL A 132 -1.85 2.34 -9.53
CA VAL A 132 -2.37 3.11 -8.38
C VAL A 132 -1.22 3.74 -7.60
N ARG A 133 -1.32 5.04 -7.31
CA ARG A 133 -0.37 5.74 -6.44
C ARG A 133 -1.03 6.79 -5.55
N PRO A 134 -0.53 7.01 -4.33
CA PRO A 134 -0.94 8.16 -3.54
C PRO A 134 -0.35 9.44 -4.14
N LEU A 135 -1.14 10.51 -4.13
CA LEU A 135 -0.67 11.86 -4.41
C LEU A 135 0.00 12.41 -3.15
N MET A 136 1.22 12.92 -3.34
CA MET A 136 2.04 13.45 -2.25
C MET A 136 2.51 14.85 -2.63
N ALA A 137 2.32 15.81 -1.72
CA ALA A 137 2.73 17.19 -1.95
C ALA A 137 4.24 17.26 -2.26
N GLY A 138 4.58 17.82 -3.43
CA GLY A 138 5.98 18.00 -3.85
C GLY A 138 6.76 16.70 -4.09
N ARG A 139 6.12 15.53 -4.11
CA ARG A 139 6.80 14.24 -4.32
C ARG A 139 6.01 13.35 -5.26
N GLN A 140 6.69 12.89 -6.30
CA GLN A 140 6.17 11.84 -7.16
C GLN A 140 6.72 10.49 -6.69
N VAL A 141 5.84 9.50 -6.55
CA VAL A 141 6.21 8.12 -6.26
C VAL A 141 5.78 7.21 -7.42
N ALA A 142 6.53 6.12 -7.60
CA ALA A 142 6.19 5.10 -8.57
C ALA A 142 4.85 4.42 -8.18
N PRO A 143 4.00 4.05 -9.16
CA PRO A 143 2.75 3.36 -8.87
C PRO A 143 2.99 1.90 -8.49
N VAL A 144 1.99 1.33 -7.83
CA VAL A 144 1.80 -0.11 -7.80
C VAL A 144 0.98 -0.48 -9.03
N ARG A 145 1.54 -1.35 -9.86
CA ARG A 145 0.88 -1.90 -11.04
C ARG A 145 0.13 -3.17 -10.67
N LEU A 146 -1.15 -3.20 -10.99
CA LEU A 146 -2.05 -4.32 -10.77
C LEU A 146 -2.44 -4.92 -12.11
N TYR A 147 -2.50 -6.25 -12.18
CA TYR A 147 -2.94 -6.99 -13.34
C TYR A 147 -4.28 -7.62 -13.02
N LEU A 148 -5.33 -7.21 -13.72
CA LEU A 148 -6.67 -7.71 -13.52
C LEU A 148 -7.12 -8.51 -14.74
N HIS A 149 -7.73 -9.65 -14.48
CA HIS A 149 -8.34 -10.51 -15.50
C HIS A 149 -9.86 -10.53 -15.27
N ARG A 150 -10.63 -10.49 -16.34
CA ARG A 150 -12.08 -10.63 -16.28
C ARG A 150 -12.43 -12.11 -16.24
N LEU A 151 -13.18 -12.54 -15.22
CA LEU A 151 -13.73 -13.89 -15.12
C LEU A 151 -15.25 -13.73 -15.02
N ASP A 152 -15.94 -14.26 -16.03
CA ASP A 152 -17.38 -14.05 -16.22
C ASP A 152 -17.76 -12.56 -16.20
N ALA A 153 -18.64 -12.17 -15.26
CA ALA A 153 -19.11 -10.81 -15.07
C ALA A 153 -18.19 -9.96 -14.16
N ASP A 154 -17.20 -10.58 -13.51
CA ASP A 154 -16.40 -9.95 -12.46
C ASP A 154 -14.91 -9.83 -12.83
N TRP A 155 -14.19 -9.06 -12.01
CA TRP A 155 -12.75 -8.87 -12.13
C TRP A 155 -12.01 -9.61 -11.02
N GLN A 156 -10.88 -10.21 -11.37
CA GLN A 156 -9.96 -10.81 -10.42
C GLN A 156 -8.58 -10.14 -10.53
N LEU A 157 -7.99 -9.82 -9.38
CA LEU A 157 -6.58 -9.45 -9.29
C LEU A 157 -5.72 -10.72 -9.45
N VAL A 158 -4.94 -10.78 -10.52
CA VAL A 158 -4.10 -11.95 -10.85
C VAL A 158 -2.61 -11.69 -10.67
N GLY A 159 -2.21 -10.42 -10.47
CA GLY A 159 -0.82 -10.08 -10.24
C GLY A 159 -0.62 -8.65 -9.77
N LEU A 160 0.55 -8.40 -9.19
CA LEU A 160 0.97 -7.09 -8.70
C LEU A 160 2.47 -6.90 -8.94
N ARG A 161 2.86 -5.67 -9.29
CA ARG A 161 4.26 -5.24 -9.38
C ARG A 161 4.43 -3.85 -8.78
N ARG A 162 5.46 -3.65 -7.95
CA ARG A 162 5.90 -2.32 -7.51
C ARG A 162 6.96 -1.82 -8.48
N LEU A 163 6.74 -0.64 -9.07
CA LEU A 163 7.65 -0.03 -10.05
C LEU A 163 8.74 0.79 -9.39
#